data_AF-A0A3B3YTY7-F1
#
_entry.id   AF-A0A3B3YTY7-F1
#
_cell.length_a   1.000
_cell.length_b   1.000
_cell.length_c   1.000
_cell.angle_alpha   90.00
_cell.angle_beta   90.00
_cell.angle_gamma   90.00
#
_symmetry.space_group_name_H-M   'P 1'
#
loop_
_entity.id
_entity.type
_entity.pdbx_description
1 polymer ?
#
loop_
_entity_poly.entity_id
_entity_poly.type
_entity_poly.pdbx_seq_one_letter_code
_entity_poly.pdbx_strand_id
1 'polypeptide(L)'
;MVTSQSCTTDPDLSSISYYFNMSLIAVPTTDNMKIRSDLLVPVIPLSDWPAPVKQNGFCLDVVKTVQFLVYYTPKGELRNASINFTLTDVPLEQLVLQTHSVEFHLLQRDTSRPTQAPPNPPPVGLRKGSAVMALIDGEMQPLKSLGVSEGGRCSSDPSRLSPILFTHNTISGCTFSSETQNCTELRSQIYEIFRGSTAPDEIAMNSGLQPNWTRILIQDCLIDPQESCESGCSLPLSFSIQIIWARQGFIEVPQNYILGAKFLFRCQNVQCPLSSPLTLTAKATFVETTVYPEAPRGVPQPHWRFPFGFFTRGAAELDGHLDTSGSSAEKVTWSLMAFPLLLLSELGLRNFDIEIF
;
A
#
# COMPACT_ATOMS: atom_id res chain seq x y z
N MET A 1 -21.92 26.31 -20.09
CA MET A 1 -21.94 26.35 -21.57
C MET A 1 -21.12 27.55 -21.99
N VAL A 2 -20.10 27.38 -22.82
CA VAL A 2 -19.18 28.45 -23.19
C VAL A 2 -19.82 29.30 -24.29
N THR A 3 -20.42 30.41 -23.91
CA THR A 3 -21.02 31.39 -24.83
C THR A 3 -19.99 32.43 -25.26
N SER A 4 -20.33 33.21 -26.29
CA SER A 4 -19.48 34.32 -26.72
C SER A 4 -19.20 35.35 -25.62
N GLN A 5 -20.11 35.52 -24.66
CA GLN A 5 -19.94 36.47 -23.56
C GLN A 5 -19.15 35.82 -22.42
N SER A 6 -19.49 34.58 -22.06
CA SER A 6 -18.85 33.89 -20.94
C SER A 6 -17.37 33.61 -21.19
N CYS A 7 -16.93 33.49 -22.45
CA CYS A 7 -15.53 33.25 -22.78
C CYS A 7 -14.53 34.18 -22.06
N THR A 8 -14.82 35.49 -21.96
CA THR A 8 -13.91 36.46 -21.33
C THR A 8 -14.37 36.96 -19.96
N THR A 9 -15.64 36.75 -19.60
CA THR A 9 -16.21 37.25 -18.34
C THR A 9 -16.38 36.18 -17.27
N ASP A 10 -16.41 34.90 -17.64
CA ASP A 10 -16.62 33.81 -16.71
C ASP A 10 -15.31 33.49 -15.97
N PRO A 11 -15.27 33.70 -14.64
CA PRO A 11 -14.05 33.51 -13.86
C PRO A 11 -13.61 32.05 -13.86
N ASP A 12 -14.52 31.08 -14.01
CA ASP A 12 -14.19 29.65 -13.93
C ASP A 12 -13.41 29.17 -15.16
N LEU A 13 -13.51 29.91 -16.27
CA LEU A 13 -12.78 29.63 -17.51
C LEU A 13 -11.36 30.22 -17.50
N SER A 14 -11.06 31.16 -16.58
CA SER A 14 -9.80 31.88 -16.50
C SER A 14 -8.87 31.29 -15.45
N SER A 15 -7.61 31.03 -15.83
CA SER A 15 -6.57 30.52 -14.93
C SER A 15 -6.26 31.49 -13.78
N ILE A 16 -6.33 32.80 -14.03
CA ILE A 16 -6.02 33.87 -13.06
C ILE A 16 -6.95 33.81 -11.84
N SER A 17 -8.24 33.48 -12.05
CA SER A 17 -9.26 33.45 -11.02
C SER A 17 -8.97 32.44 -9.90
N TYR A 18 -8.20 31.38 -10.19
CA TYR A 18 -7.94 30.29 -9.25
C TYR A 18 -6.82 30.58 -8.24
N TYR A 19 -6.02 31.62 -8.48
CA TYR A 19 -4.94 32.02 -7.56
C TYR A 19 -4.97 33.50 -7.18
N PHE A 20 -5.84 34.30 -7.82
CA PHE A 20 -5.98 35.71 -7.52
C PHE A 20 -6.40 35.92 -6.05
N ASN A 21 -5.54 36.59 -5.28
CA ASN A 21 -5.75 36.89 -3.87
C ASN A 21 -6.00 35.66 -2.97
N MET A 22 -5.49 34.48 -3.38
CA MET A 22 -5.60 33.25 -2.62
C MET A 22 -4.46 33.13 -1.59
N SER A 23 -4.79 32.70 -0.38
CA SER A 23 -3.81 32.38 0.66
C SER A 23 -4.28 31.18 1.47
N LEU A 24 -3.36 30.28 1.79
CA LEU A 24 -3.64 29.09 2.61
C LEU A 24 -3.23 29.32 4.06
N ILE A 25 -3.90 28.68 5.01
CA ILE A 25 -3.55 28.83 6.43
C ILE A 25 -2.48 27.79 6.77
N ALA A 26 -1.32 28.25 7.23
CA ALA A 26 -0.11 27.47 7.47
C ALA A 26 -0.27 26.39 8.56
N VAL A 27 -1.18 26.58 9.51
CA VAL A 27 -1.41 25.70 10.66
C VAL A 27 -2.90 25.52 10.95
N PRO A 28 -3.35 24.34 11.42
CA PRO A 28 -4.72 24.12 11.83
C PRO A 28 -5.10 25.10 12.94
N THR A 29 -6.16 25.87 12.73
CA THR A 29 -6.67 26.84 13.71
C THR A 29 -7.88 26.26 14.44
N THR A 30 -8.04 26.62 15.71
CA THR A 30 -9.29 26.38 16.45
C THR A 30 -10.24 27.56 16.20
N ASP A 31 -11.56 27.36 16.30
CA ASP A 31 -12.60 28.34 15.94
C ASP A 31 -12.45 29.73 16.61
N ASN A 32 -11.66 29.84 17.68
CA ASN A 32 -11.46 31.08 18.44
C ASN A 32 -10.15 31.82 18.11
N MET A 33 -9.34 31.32 17.16
CA MET A 33 -8.03 31.88 16.85
C MET A 33 -8.13 32.94 15.73
N LYS A 34 -7.77 34.19 16.05
CA LYS A 34 -7.64 35.24 15.03
C LYS A 34 -6.54 34.87 14.03
N ILE A 35 -6.91 34.66 12.77
CA ILE A 35 -6.00 34.43 11.65
C ILE A 35 -5.13 35.67 11.51
N ARG A 36 -3.82 35.51 11.69
CA ARG A 36 -2.82 36.57 11.55
C ARG A 36 -2.10 36.40 10.20
N SER A 37 -1.61 37.49 9.63
CA SER A 37 -0.97 37.50 8.31
C SER A 37 0.30 36.63 8.23
N ASP A 38 0.97 36.36 9.36
CA ASP A 38 2.12 35.45 9.46
C ASP A 38 1.74 33.96 9.35
N LEU A 39 0.45 33.64 9.41
CA LEU A 39 -0.08 32.29 9.24
C LEU A 39 -0.60 32.04 7.82
N LEU A 40 -0.43 32.99 6.90
CA LEU A 40 -0.88 32.86 5.52
C LEU A 40 0.27 32.45 4.61
N VAL A 41 0.10 31.33 3.91
CA VAL A 41 0.99 30.85 2.85
C VAL A 41 0.46 31.39 1.52
N PRO A 42 1.21 32.27 0.82
CA PRO A 42 0.78 32.78 -0.48
C PRO A 42 0.83 31.66 -1.52
N VAL A 43 -0.16 31.65 -2.41
CA VAL A 43 -0.18 30.73 -3.55
C VAL A 43 0.54 31.40 -4.71
N ILE A 44 1.62 30.78 -5.20
CA ILE A 44 2.47 31.35 -6.26
C ILE A 44 2.27 30.52 -7.53
N PRO A 45 1.91 31.15 -8.67
CA PRO A 45 1.89 30.44 -9.95
C PRO A 45 3.32 30.11 -10.40
N LEU A 46 3.54 28.89 -10.88
CA LEU A 46 4.84 28.43 -11.37
C LEU A 46 5.19 28.96 -12.77
N SER A 47 4.21 29.54 -13.47
CA SER A 47 4.33 30.11 -14.81
C SER A 47 3.21 31.11 -15.07
N ASP A 48 3.43 32.06 -15.98
CA ASP A 48 2.38 32.95 -16.46
C ASP A 48 1.47 32.17 -17.43
N TRP A 49 0.18 32.10 -17.10
CA TRP A 49 -0.81 31.38 -17.90
C TRP A 49 -1.65 32.35 -18.74
N PRO A 50 -1.93 32.03 -20.02
CA PRO A 50 -2.73 32.89 -20.88
C PRO A 50 -4.17 33.00 -20.37
N ALA A 51 -4.76 34.17 -20.61
CA ALA A 51 -6.17 34.43 -20.36
C ALA A 51 -7.02 33.93 -21.54
N PRO A 52 -8.28 33.53 -21.33
CA PRO A 52 -9.13 33.05 -22.40
C PRO A 52 -9.37 34.12 -23.47
N VAL A 53 -9.24 33.75 -24.75
CA VAL A 53 -9.45 34.68 -25.88
C VAL A 53 -10.44 34.11 -26.87
N LYS A 54 -11.39 34.95 -27.30
CA LYS A 54 -12.31 34.60 -28.39
C LYS A 54 -11.61 34.76 -29.74
N GLN A 55 -11.51 33.68 -30.51
CA GLN A 55 -10.97 33.72 -31.88
C GLN A 55 -11.70 32.73 -32.80
N ASN A 56 -12.07 33.17 -34.01
CA ASN A 56 -12.63 32.33 -35.07
C ASN A 56 -13.82 31.40 -34.69
N GLY A 57 -14.68 31.83 -33.74
CA GLY A 57 -15.81 31.02 -33.28
C GLY A 57 -15.48 30.00 -32.18
N PHE A 58 -14.26 30.07 -31.62
CA PHE A 58 -13.78 29.31 -30.48
C PHE A 58 -13.43 30.25 -29.33
N CYS A 59 -13.50 29.71 -28.11
CA CYS A 59 -12.87 30.27 -26.93
C CYS A 59 -11.58 29.49 -26.68
N LEU A 60 -10.45 30.16 -26.89
CA LEU A 60 -9.12 29.59 -26.71
C LEU A 60 -8.69 29.70 -25.24
N ASP A 61 -7.74 28.86 -24.84
CA ASP A 61 -7.09 28.92 -23.52
C ASP A 61 -8.05 28.77 -22.32
N VAL A 62 -9.14 28.01 -22.51
CA VAL A 62 -10.12 27.74 -21.45
C VAL A 62 -9.57 26.71 -20.48
N VAL A 63 -9.67 26.97 -19.17
CA VAL A 63 -9.28 26.01 -18.13
C VAL A 63 -10.13 24.74 -18.23
N LYS A 64 -9.46 23.60 -18.46
CA LYS A 64 -10.07 22.26 -18.49
C LYS A 64 -9.80 21.48 -17.21
N THR A 65 -8.56 21.57 -16.71
CA THR A 65 -8.15 20.88 -15.49
C THR A 65 -7.43 21.86 -14.58
N VAL A 66 -7.78 21.83 -13.29
CA VAL A 66 -7.10 22.55 -12.22
C VAL A 66 -6.63 21.53 -11.19
N GLN A 67 -5.34 21.49 -10.91
CA GLN A 67 -4.76 20.60 -9.91
C GLN A 67 -4.02 21.43 -8.87
N PHE A 68 -4.52 21.43 -7.65
CA PHE A 68 -3.86 22.01 -6.48
C PHE A 68 -2.92 20.98 -5.89
N LEU A 69 -1.65 21.33 -5.76
CA LEU A 69 -0.62 20.53 -5.11
C LEU A 69 -0.29 21.20 -3.78
N VAL A 70 -0.71 20.59 -2.68
CA VAL A 70 -0.54 21.14 -1.33
C VAL A 70 0.54 20.37 -0.60
N TYR A 71 1.60 21.08 -0.22
CA TYR A 71 2.78 20.50 0.41
C TYR A 71 2.80 20.80 1.91
N TYR A 72 2.84 19.75 2.73
CA TYR A 72 2.72 19.86 4.19
C TYR A 72 3.78 19.04 4.93
N THR A 73 4.07 19.41 6.18
CA THR A 73 5.00 18.69 7.05
C THR A 73 4.31 17.55 7.79
N PRO A 74 5.07 16.60 8.40
CA PRO A 74 4.48 15.56 9.25
C PRO A 74 3.69 16.07 10.45
N LYS A 75 3.87 17.35 10.83
CA LYS A 75 3.10 18.02 11.89
C LYS A 75 1.81 18.69 11.40
N GLY A 76 1.49 18.56 10.11
CA GLY A 76 0.32 19.19 9.48
C GLY A 76 0.53 20.65 9.09
N GLU A 77 1.75 21.19 9.20
CA GLU A 77 2.04 22.57 8.78
C GLU A 77 2.15 22.65 7.25
N LEU A 78 1.38 23.52 6.61
CA LEU A 78 1.51 23.79 5.18
C LEU A 78 2.78 24.60 4.92
N ARG A 79 3.55 24.23 3.89
CA ARG A 79 4.84 24.84 3.57
C ARG A 79 4.86 25.47 2.20
N ASN A 80 4.21 24.83 1.23
CA ASN A 80 4.07 25.36 -0.12
C ASN A 80 2.77 24.85 -0.74
N ALA A 81 2.24 25.59 -1.71
CA ALA A 81 1.19 25.08 -2.57
C ALA A 81 1.37 25.64 -3.98
N SER A 82 1.21 24.78 -4.97
CA SER A 82 1.24 25.16 -6.38
C SER A 82 -0.05 24.74 -7.06
N ILE A 83 -0.34 25.37 -8.19
CA ILE A 83 -1.50 25.06 -9.01
C ILE A 83 -1.03 24.79 -10.43
N ASN A 84 -1.46 23.66 -10.97
CA ASN A 84 -1.25 23.30 -12.36
C ASN A 84 -2.56 23.45 -13.13
N PHE A 85 -2.47 24.07 -14.31
CA PHE A 85 -3.59 24.21 -15.22
C PHE A 85 -3.37 23.36 -16.47
N THR A 86 -4.46 22.83 -17.01
CA THR A 86 -4.52 22.33 -18.39
C THR A 86 -5.55 23.16 -19.13
N LEU A 87 -5.13 23.81 -20.22
CA LEU A 87 -5.98 24.65 -21.04
C LEU A 87 -6.48 23.88 -22.28
N THR A 88 -7.62 24.27 -22.82
CA THR A 88 -8.21 23.69 -24.01
C THR A 88 -8.98 24.75 -24.80
N ASP A 89 -9.11 24.52 -26.10
CA ASP A 89 -9.95 25.34 -26.96
C ASP A 89 -11.35 24.74 -27.03
N VAL A 90 -12.38 25.57 -26.90
CA VAL A 90 -13.79 25.13 -26.87
C VAL A 90 -14.58 25.89 -27.93
N PRO A 91 -15.31 25.19 -28.82
CA PRO A 91 -16.27 25.83 -29.70
C PRO A 91 -17.31 26.62 -28.91
N LEU A 92 -17.71 27.79 -29.43
CA LEU A 92 -18.79 28.54 -28.80
C LEU A 92 -20.10 27.73 -28.78
N GLU A 93 -20.91 27.97 -27.76
CA GLU A 93 -22.17 27.29 -27.49
C GLU A 93 -22.02 25.79 -27.13
N GLN A 94 -20.83 25.37 -26.68
CA GLN A 94 -20.57 24.01 -26.23
C GLN A 94 -20.37 23.91 -24.71
N LEU A 95 -20.73 22.78 -24.12
CA LEU A 95 -20.43 22.48 -22.72
C LEU A 95 -18.97 22.06 -22.58
N VAL A 96 -18.27 22.66 -21.61
CA VAL A 96 -16.92 22.25 -21.20
C VAL A 96 -17.03 21.50 -19.88
N LEU A 97 -16.41 20.33 -19.81
CA LEU A 97 -16.26 19.58 -18.57
C LEU A 97 -14.94 19.98 -17.91
N GLN A 98 -15.05 20.63 -16.75
CA GLN A 98 -13.88 21.02 -15.96
C GLN A 98 -13.63 19.99 -14.85
N THR A 99 -12.36 19.71 -14.59
CA THR A 99 -11.95 18.79 -13.52
C THR A 99 -11.07 19.54 -12.53
N HIS A 100 -11.49 19.56 -11.26
CA HIS A 100 -10.73 20.15 -10.16
C HIS A 100 -10.24 19.04 -9.24
N SER A 101 -8.94 19.01 -8.97
CA SER A 101 -8.33 18.05 -8.05
C SER A 101 -7.43 18.75 -7.04
N VAL A 102 -7.37 18.18 -5.84
CA VAL A 102 -6.46 18.61 -4.79
C VAL A 102 -5.66 17.40 -4.35
N GLU A 103 -4.34 17.51 -4.40
CA GLU A 103 -3.42 16.48 -3.96
C GLU A 103 -2.56 16.99 -2.82
N PHE A 104 -2.49 16.19 -1.77
CA PHE A 104 -1.72 16.50 -0.58
C PHE A 104 -0.41 15.70 -0.60
N HIS A 105 0.70 16.42 -0.67
CA HIS A 105 2.05 15.87 -0.75
C HIS A 105 2.80 16.16 0.54
N LEU A 106 3.29 15.10 1.21
CA LEU A 106 4.09 15.25 2.42
C LEU A 106 5.52 15.69 2.02
N LEU A 107 5.96 16.88 2.43
CA LEU A 107 7.34 17.31 2.28
C LEU A 107 8.23 16.49 3.21
N GLN A 108 8.97 15.58 2.60
CA GLN A 108 10.13 14.98 3.23
C GLN A 108 11.22 16.06 3.22
N ARG A 109 11.78 16.34 4.40
CA ARG A 109 12.83 17.37 4.61
C ARG A 109 13.90 17.25 3.52
N ASP A 110 14.21 18.35 2.82
CA ASP A 110 15.27 18.44 1.81
C ASP A 110 16.56 17.81 2.36
N THR A 111 16.89 16.62 1.87
CA THR A 111 18.18 15.96 2.09
C THR A 111 19.06 16.30 0.91
N SER A 112 19.87 17.34 1.04
CA SER A 112 21.03 17.60 0.17
C SER A 112 22.03 16.44 0.30
N ARG A 113 21.90 15.45 -0.60
CA ARG A 113 22.86 14.39 -0.96
C ARG A 113 23.29 13.41 0.17
N PRO A 114 23.42 12.10 -0.13
CA PRO A 114 23.14 11.06 0.82
C PRO A 114 24.37 10.71 1.66
N THR A 115 24.30 10.99 2.94
CA THR A 115 24.99 10.15 3.92
C THR A 115 24.03 9.05 4.28
N GLN A 116 24.42 7.81 3.94
CA GLN A 116 23.75 6.58 4.27
C GLN A 116 23.29 6.56 5.73
N ALA A 117 22.04 6.93 5.96
CA ALA A 117 21.26 6.51 7.10
C ALA A 117 19.96 5.97 6.51
N PRO A 118 19.62 4.69 6.76
CA PRO A 118 18.56 4.02 6.01
C PRO A 118 17.24 4.77 6.16
N PRO A 119 16.45 4.90 5.07
CA PRO A 119 15.10 5.42 5.18
C PRO A 119 14.36 4.56 6.20
N ASN A 120 13.52 5.18 7.04
CA ASN A 120 12.53 4.40 7.80
C ASN A 120 11.91 3.40 6.82
N PRO A 121 12.01 2.10 7.11
CA PRO A 121 11.75 1.10 6.10
C PRO A 121 10.33 1.29 5.54
N PRO A 122 10.12 1.10 4.22
CA PRO A 122 8.77 1.06 3.64
C PRO A 122 7.91 0.09 4.46
N PRO A 123 6.56 0.19 4.45
CA PRO A 123 5.69 -0.72 5.18
C PRO A 123 6.21 -2.14 5.03
N VAL A 124 6.78 -2.66 6.11
CA VAL A 124 7.54 -3.92 6.07
C VAL A 124 6.53 -5.04 5.78
N GLY A 125 5.26 -4.86 6.18
CA GLY A 125 4.20 -5.83 5.98
C GLY A 125 3.75 -6.00 4.53
N LEU A 126 3.22 -7.19 4.24
CA LEU A 126 2.67 -7.56 2.95
C LEU A 126 1.40 -6.77 2.62
N ARG A 127 1.29 -6.34 1.36
CA ARG A 127 0.09 -5.66 0.85
C ARG A 127 -0.93 -6.71 0.40
N LYS A 128 -2.20 -6.56 0.77
CA LYS A 128 -3.26 -7.46 0.27
C LYS A 128 -3.29 -7.42 -1.26
N GLY A 129 -3.34 -8.59 -1.89
CA GLY A 129 -3.30 -8.73 -3.34
C GLY A 129 -1.92 -8.61 -4.00
N SER A 130 -0.83 -8.32 -3.26
CA SER A 130 0.51 -8.40 -3.83
C SER A 130 0.91 -9.84 -4.07
N ALA A 131 1.77 -10.09 -5.07
CA ALA A 131 2.37 -11.41 -5.25
C ALA A 131 3.15 -11.83 -4.00
N VAL A 132 3.00 -13.09 -3.60
CA VAL A 132 3.82 -13.69 -2.56
C VAL A 132 5.16 -14.03 -3.18
N MET A 133 6.27 -13.62 -2.54
CA MET A 133 7.62 -13.87 -3.05
C MET A 133 8.21 -15.12 -2.40
N ALA A 134 8.99 -15.87 -3.15
CA ALA A 134 9.73 -17.05 -2.71
C ALA A 134 11.17 -16.99 -3.21
N LEU A 135 12.05 -17.70 -2.53
CA LEU A 135 13.42 -17.90 -2.94
C LEU A 135 13.49 -19.17 -3.80
N ILE A 136 13.82 -19.01 -5.08
CA ILE A 136 13.91 -20.10 -6.06
C ILE A 136 15.29 -20.00 -6.69
N ASP A 137 16.11 -21.04 -6.51
CA ASP A 137 17.51 -21.07 -6.98
C ASP A 137 18.35 -19.86 -6.50
N GLY A 138 18.08 -19.37 -5.28
CA GLY A 138 18.76 -18.21 -4.70
C GLY A 138 18.27 -16.85 -5.21
N GLU A 139 17.31 -16.82 -6.13
CA GLU A 139 16.72 -15.61 -6.69
C GLU A 139 15.32 -15.35 -6.12
N MET A 140 15.01 -14.08 -5.85
CA MET A 140 13.70 -13.67 -5.35
C MET A 140 12.70 -13.62 -6.50
N GLN A 141 11.73 -14.53 -6.51
CA GLN A 141 10.74 -14.66 -7.57
C GLN A 141 9.32 -14.77 -7.01
N PRO A 142 8.28 -14.38 -7.77
CA PRO A 142 6.91 -14.62 -7.37
C PRO A 142 6.65 -16.13 -7.21
N LEU A 143 6.04 -16.52 -6.09
CA LEU A 143 5.54 -17.87 -5.90
C LEU A 143 4.37 -18.10 -6.87
N LYS A 144 4.51 -19.10 -7.73
CA LYS A 144 3.49 -19.45 -8.72
C LYS A 144 2.87 -20.81 -8.42
N SER A 145 1.69 -21.03 -8.98
CA SER A 145 0.99 -22.31 -8.98
C SER A 145 0.30 -22.54 -10.30
N LEU A 146 -0.29 -23.72 -10.50
CA LEU A 146 -1.09 -24.05 -11.67
C LEU A 146 -2.06 -22.90 -12.03
N GLY A 147 -1.90 -22.36 -13.24
CA GLY A 147 -2.77 -21.31 -13.77
C GLY A 147 -4.02 -21.85 -14.46
N VAL A 148 -4.85 -20.93 -14.93
CA VAL A 148 -6.01 -21.28 -15.78
C VAL A 148 -5.51 -21.47 -17.21
N SER A 149 -5.79 -22.64 -17.79
CA SER A 149 -5.39 -22.93 -19.17
C SER A 149 -6.56 -22.76 -20.14
N GLU A 150 -6.33 -22.04 -21.23
CA GLU A 150 -7.28 -21.96 -22.35
C GLU A 150 -7.49 -23.34 -22.96
N GLY A 151 -8.72 -23.84 -22.92
CA GLY A 151 -9.08 -25.19 -23.38
C GLY A 151 -8.91 -26.30 -22.33
N GLY A 152 -8.60 -25.95 -21.07
CA GLY A 152 -8.65 -26.88 -19.93
C GLY A 152 -7.51 -27.91 -19.86
N ARG A 153 -6.55 -27.91 -20.79
CA ARG A 153 -5.39 -28.82 -20.79
C ARG A 153 -4.22 -28.27 -19.98
N CYS A 154 -3.54 -29.12 -19.22
CA CYS A 154 -2.36 -28.71 -18.48
C CYS A 154 -1.23 -28.32 -19.45
N SER A 155 -0.43 -27.33 -19.06
CA SER A 155 0.75 -26.92 -19.80
C SER A 155 1.95 -26.93 -18.88
N SER A 156 3.07 -27.43 -19.39
CA SER A 156 4.38 -27.37 -18.75
C SER A 156 5.09 -26.04 -18.96
N ASP A 157 4.50 -25.11 -19.73
CA ASP A 157 5.07 -23.78 -19.95
C ASP A 157 5.07 -22.96 -18.65
N PRO A 158 6.24 -22.57 -18.12
CA PRO A 158 6.34 -21.79 -16.88
C PRO A 158 5.65 -20.42 -16.95
N SER A 159 5.43 -19.89 -18.16
CA SER A 159 4.71 -18.62 -18.38
C SER A 159 3.22 -18.73 -18.05
N ARG A 160 2.65 -19.94 -18.09
CA ARG A 160 1.23 -20.21 -17.80
C ARG A 160 0.94 -20.45 -16.32
N LEU A 161 1.97 -20.52 -15.47
CA LEU A 161 1.79 -20.56 -14.02
C LEU A 161 1.29 -19.21 -13.53
N SER A 162 0.29 -19.22 -12.65
CA SER A 162 -0.30 -18.00 -12.09
C SER A 162 0.34 -17.64 -10.75
N PRO A 163 0.65 -16.35 -10.52
CA PRO A 163 1.20 -15.90 -9.24
C PRO A 163 0.19 -16.07 -8.11
N ILE A 164 0.67 -16.49 -6.95
CA ILE A 164 -0.13 -16.54 -5.72
C ILE A 164 -0.21 -15.14 -5.13
N LEU A 165 -1.42 -14.60 -5.02
CA LEU A 165 -1.67 -13.26 -4.49
C LEU A 165 -2.01 -13.33 -3.01
N PHE A 166 -1.34 -12.52 -2.20
CA PHE A 166 -1.52 -12.48 -0.75
C PHE A 166 -2.99 -12.22 -0.39
N THR A 167 -3.51 -13.01 0.56
CA THR A 167 -4.92 -13.04 1.01
C THR A 167 -5.97 -13.46 -0.03
N HIS A 168 -5.59 -13.96 -1.20
CA HIS A 168 -6.53 -14.42 -2.22
C HIS A 168 -6.49 -15.94 -2.31
N ASN A 169 -7.55 -16.59 -1.82
CA ASN A 169 -7.68 -18.03 -1.97
C ASN A 169 -8.00 -18.38 -3.42
N THR A 170 -7.28 -19.33 -3.98
CA THR A 170 -7.45 -19.76 -5.38
C THR A 170 -7.64 -21.26 -5.47
N ILE A 171 -8.39 -21.69 -6.48
CA ILE A 171 -8.51 -23.08 -6.90
C ILE A 171 -8.44 -23.10 -8.42
N SER A 172 -7.57 -23.95 -8.96
CA SER A 172 -7.38 -24.12 -10.40
C SER A 172 -7.27 -25.59 -10.72
N GLY A 173 -7.60 -25.95 -11.96
CA GLY A 173 -7.49 -27.33 -12.41
C GLY A 173 -7.35 -27.43 -13.92
N CYS A 174 -6.80 -28.55 -14.36
CA CYS A 174 -6.57 -28.85 -15.77
C CYS A 174 -6.53 -30.36 -16.01
N THR A 175 -6.70 -30.78 -17.26
CA THR A 175 -6.56 -32.17 -17.68
C THR A 175 -5.16 -32.44 -18.21
N PHE A 176 -4.49 -33.45 -17.64
CA PHE A 176 -3.17 -33.92 -18.02
C PHE A 176 -3.27 -35.25 -18.77
N SER A 177 -2.51 -35.38 -19.85
CA SER A 177 -2.38 -36.60 -20.63
C SER A 177 -0.92 -36.76 -21.05
N SER A 178 -0.41 -37.97 -20.97
CA SER A 178 0.96 -38.30 -21.36
C SER A 178 1.01 -39.75 -21.85
N GLU A 179 1.83 -40.00 -22.86
CA GLU A 179 2.05 -41.33 -23.45
C GLU A 179 3.19 -42.09 -22.76
N THR A 180 3.91 -41.42 -21.86
CA THR A 180 5.03 -41.96 -21.11
C THR A 180 4.59 -43.13 -20.21
N GLN A 181 5.36 -44.21 -20.22
CA GLN A 181 5.19 -45.41 -19.38
C GLN A 181 6.25 -45.48 -18.26
N ASN A 182 6.82 -44.35 -17.89
CA ASN A 182 7.79 -44.24 -16.80
C ASN A 182 7.15 -43.43 -15.66
N CYS A 183 6.92 -44.09 -14.52
CA CYS A 183 6.31 -43.47 -13.34
C CYS A 183 7.09 -42.24 -12.85
N THR A 184 8.42 -42.29 -12.92
CA THR A 184 9.29 -41.19 -12.46
C THR A 184 9.15 -39.97 -13.36
N GLU A 185 9.12 -40.19 -14.67
CA GLU A 185 8.95 -39.12 -15.65
C GLU A 185 7.55 -38.51 -15.58
N LEU A 186 6.49 -39.32 -15.51
CA LEU A 186 5.11 -38.85 -15.30
C LEU A 186 4.99 -37.99 -14.05
N ARG A 187 5.55 -38.47 -12.94
CA ARG A 187 5.54 -37.75 -11.66
C ARG A 187 6.30 -36.43 -11.76
N SER A 188 7.46 -36.42 -12.41
CA SER A 188 8.24 -35.19 -12.64
C SER A 188 7.46 -34.16 -13.47
N GLN A 189 6.83 -34.59 -14.56
CA GLN A 189 5.99 -33.71 -15.40
C GLN A 189 4.85 -33.07 -14.58
N ILE A 190 4.19 -33.86 -13.72
CA ILE A 190 3.09 -33.34 -12.90
C ILE A 190 3.58 -32.36 -11.83
N TYR A 191 4.72 -32.64 -11.18
CA TYR A 191 5.33 -31.68 -10.24
C TYR A 191 5.67 -30.35 -10.92
N GLU A 192 6.25 -30.41 -12.11
CA GLU A 192 6.58 -29.22 -12.91
C GLU A 192 5.34 -28.41 -13.27
N ILE A 193 4.24 -29.07 -13.65
CA ILE A 193 2.95 -28.41 -13.90
C ILE A 193 2.41 -27.70 -12.65
N PHE A 194 2.63 -28.25 -11.45
CA PHE A 194 2.09 -27.67 -10.22
C PHE A 194 2.89 -26.48 -9.67
N ARG A 195 4.21 -26.60 -9.63
CA ARG A 195 5.09 -25.62 -8.95
C ARG A 195 6.20 -25.03 -9.83
N GLY A 196 6.31 -25.46 -11.08
CA GLY A 196 7.44 -25.17 -11.95
C GLY A 196 8.61 -26.14 -11.73
N SER A 197 9.69 -25.93 -12.49
CA SER A 197 10.83 -26.85 -12.56
C SER A 197 11.65 -26.89 -11.26
N THR A 198 11.73 -25.78 -10.54
CA THR A 198 12.45 -25.68 -9.26
C THR A 198 11.45 -25.45 -8.11
N ALA A 199 11.57 -26.25 -7.05
CA ALA A 199 10.80 -26.04 -5.83
C ALA A 199 11.37 -24.85 -5.03
N PRO A 200 10.52 -23.96 -4.48
CA PRO A 200 10.99 -22.91 -3.59
C PRO A 200 11.38 -23.50 -2.21
N ASP A 201 12.48 -23.03 -1.66
CA ASP A 201 12.95 -23.43 -0.32
C ASP A 201 12.32 -22.58 0.78
N GLU A 202 12.17 -21.28 0.50
CA GLU A 202 11.75 -20.28 1.46
C GLU A 202 10.71 -19.31 0.86
N ILE A 203 9.86 -18.77 1.73
CA ILE A 203 8.85 -17.78 1.38
C ILE A 203 9.12 -16.49 2.14
N ALA A 204 8.95 -15.35 1.46
CA ALA A 204 9.13 -14.05 2.07
C ALA A 204 8.03 -13.81 3.11
N MET A 205 8.43 -13.58 4.34
CA MET A 205 7.52 -13.30 5.45
C MET A 205 6.90 -11.91 5.33
N ASN A 206 7.60 -11.00 4.63
CA ASN A 206 7.29 -9.58 4.56
C ASN A 206 7.73 -8.98 3.23
N SER A 207 7.45 -7.71 3.01
CA SER A 207 7.81 -6.96 1.80
C SER A 207 9.06 -6.08 2.03
N GLY A 208 9.79 -5.79 0.96
CA GLY A 208 10.96 -4.92 0.98
C GLY A 208 12.12 -5.48 0.15
N LEU A 209 13.23 -4.73 0.12
CA LEU A 209 14.45 -5.14 -0.60
C LEU A 209 15.16 -6.32 0.08
N GLN A 210 14.98 -6.47 1.39
CA GLN A 210 15.53 -7.56 2.19
C GLN A 210 14.43 -8.11 3.11
N PRO A 211 13.54 -8.98 2.59
CA PRO A 211 12.53 -9.61 3.42
C PRO A 211 13.18 -10.66 4.33
N ASN A 212 12.53 -10.92 5.45
CA ASN A 212 12.80 -12.12 6.25
C ASN A 212 12.17 -13.32 5.56
N TRP A 213 12.78 -14.47 5.78
CA TRP A 213 12.43 -15.72 5.12
C TRP A 213 11.95 -16.75 6.14
N THR A 214 10.99 -17.56 5.73
CA THR A 214 10.57 -18.75 6.49
C THR A 214 10.55 -19.96 5.57
N ARG A 215 10.91 -21.11 6.10
CA ARG A 215 11.01 -22.35 5.34
C ARG A 215 9.63 -22.84 4.93
N ILE A 216 9.55 -23.41 3.73
CA ILE A 216 8.34 -24.06 3.25
C ILE A 216 8.37 -25.53 3.68
N LEU A 217 7.33 -25.97 4.39
CA LEU A 217 7.19 -27.38 4.75
C LEU A 217 6.58 -28.14 3.58
N ILE A 218 7.36 -28.99 2.92
CA ILE A 218 6.91 -29.78 1.77
C ILE A 218 6.56 -31.19 2.23
N GLN A 219 5.35 -31.64 1.88
CA GLN A 219 4.89 -33.01 2.07
C GLN A 219 4.63 -33.64 0.70
N ASP A 220 5.65 -34.30 0.17
CA ASP A 220 5.64 -34.98 -1.13
C ASP A 220 4.95 -36.37 -1.07
N CYS A 221 4.73 -36.95 -2.25
CA CYS A 221 4.25 -38.33 -2.38
C CYS A 221 5.25 -39.34 -1.78
N LEU A 222 4.72 -40.32 -1.06
CA LEU A 222 5.49 -41.52 -0.73
C LEU A 222 5.63 -42.38 -1.99
N ILE A 223 6.86 -42.80 -2.26
CA ILE A 223 7.22 -43.62 -3.43
C ILE A 223 7.39 -45.06 -2.95
N ASP A 224 6.69 -45.98 -3.58
CA ASP A 224 6.93 -47.41 -3.40
C ASP A 224 8.13 -47.83 -4.27
N PRO A 225 9.21 -48.40 -3.69
CA PRO A 225 10.36 -48.86 -4.46
C PRO A 225 10.04 -49.93 -5.51
N GLN A 226 8.88 -50.60 -5.39
CA GLN A 226 8.42 -51.63 -6.32
C GLN A 226 7.39 -51.10 -7.33
N GLU A 227 7.19 -49.78 -7.41
CA GLU A 227 6.22 -49.22 -8.36
C GLU A 227 6.61 -49.52 -9.82
N SER A 228 5.62 -49.95 -10.59
CA SER A 228 5.71 -50.16 -12.03
C SER A 228 4.44 -49.64 -12.69
N CYS A 229 4.48 -49.37 -13.98
CA CYS A 229 3.29 -48.91 -14.70
C CYS A 229 2.13 -49.92 -14.67
N GLU A 230 2.44 -51.21 -14.54
CA GLU A 230 1.46 -52.30 -14.46
C GLU A 230 0.83 -52.40 -13.05
N SER A 231 1.64 -52.19 -12.01
CA SER A 231 1.18 -52.21 -10.61
C SER A 231 0.52 -50.89 -10.17
N GLY A 232 0.83 -49.78 -10.83
CA GLY A 232 0.31 -48.45 -10.58
C GLY A 232 1.37 -47.49 -10.05
N CYS A 233 1.46 -46.30 -10.66
CA CYS A 233 2.37 -45.23 -10.26
C CYS A 233 1.72 -44.33 -9.21
N SER A 234 2.45 -43.95 -8.16
CA SER A 234 2.00 -42.95 -7.18
C SER A 234 2.16 -41.54 -7.76
N LEU A 235 1.05 -40.97 -8.27
CA LEU A 235 1.05 -39.66 -8.94
C LEU A 235 0.35 -38.59 -8.09
N PRO A 236 0.91 -37.37 -7.98
CA PRO A 236 0.25 -36.26 -7.30
C PRO A 236 -0.90 -35.73 -8.16
N LEU A 237 -2.16 -35.92 -7.76
CA LEU A 237 -3.31 -35.37 -8.51
C LEU A 237 -3.79 -34.03 -7.95
N SER A 238 -3.42 -33.71 -6.71
CA SER A 238 -3.75 -32.43 -6.11
C SER A 238 -2.58 -31.82 -5.37
N PHE A 239 -2.45 -30.49 -5.52
CA PHE A 239 -1.45 -29.67 -4.87
C PHE A 239 -2.12 -28.60 -4.01
N SER A 240 -1.80 -28.54 -2.72
CA SER A 240 -2.36 -27.57 -1.79
C SER A 240 -1.27 -26.74 -1.15
N ILE A 241 -1.34 -25.42 -1.33
CA ILE A 241 -0.50 -24.42 -0.68
C ILE A 241 -1.29 -23.82 0.48
N GLN A 242 -0.81 -24.03 1.71
CA GLN A 242 -1.40 -23.44 2.92
C GLN A 242 -0.45 -22.41 3.49
N ILE A 243 -0.86 -21.15 3.53
CA ILE A 243 -0.07 -20.03 4.05
C ILE A 243 -0.76 -19.52 5.31
N ILE A 244 -0.04 -19.53 6.42
CA ILE A 244 -0.49 -18.92 7.67
C ILE A 244 0.12 -17.52 7.79
N TRP A 245 -0.67 -16.55 8.20
CA TRP A 245 -0.24 -15.17 8.34
C TRP A 245 -0.92 -14.50 9.53
N ALA A 246 -0.30 -13.47 10.06
CA ALA A 246 -0.86 -12.69 11.17
C ALA A 246 -0.52 -11.21 11.01
N ARG A 247 -1.31 -10.37 11.67
CA ARG A 247 -1.00 -8.96 11.88
C ARG A 247 -0.05 -8.83 13.05
N GLN A 248 1.11 -8.23 12.81
CA GLN A 248 2.12 -7.95 13.83
C GLN A 248 2.29 -6.44 14.01
N GLY A 249 2.77 -6.03 15.18
CA GLY A 249 2.98 -4.63 15.53
C GLY A 249 1.82 -4.02 16.33
N PHE A 250 1.78 -2.69 16.37
CA PHE A 250 0.77 -1.96 17.15
C PHE A 250 -0.65 -2.18 16.58
N ILE A 251 -1.65 -2.27 17.46
CA ILE A 251 -3.06 -2.47 17.08
C ILE A 251 -3.56 -1.40 16.09
N GLU A 252 -3.04 -0.17 16.21
CA GLU A 252 -3.40 0.96 15.37
C GLU A 252 -2.69 0.96 14.01
N VAL A 253 -1.54 0.29 13.91
CA VAL A 253 -0.73 0.21 12.67
C VAL A 253 -0.27 -1.24 12.43
N PRO A 254 -1.20 -2.19 12.27
CA PRO A 254 -0.86 -3.59 12.09
C PRO A 254 -0.18 -3.82 10.74
N GLN A 255 0.90 -4.60 10.73
CA GLN A 255 1.61 -5.03 9.54
C GLN A 255 1.31 -6.51 9.25
N ASN A 256 0.98 -6.85 8.01
CA ASN A 256 0.70 -8.24 7.64
C ASN A 256 2.01 -9.01 7.47
N TYR A 257 2.10 -10.19 8.09
CA TYR A 257 3.31 -11.01 8.10
C TYR A 257 2.95 -12.47 7.86
N ILE A 258 3.61 -13.12 6.89
CA ILE A 258 3.51 -14.58 6.73
C ILE A 258 4.34 -15.24 7.83
N LEU A 259 3.75 -16.20 8.53
CA LEU A 259 4.41 -16.95 9.60
C LEU A 259 5.04 -18.25 9.07
N GLY A 260 4.44 -18.82 8.04
CA GLY A 260 4.88 -20.08 7.44
C GLY A 260 4.02 -20.51 6.27
N ALA A 261 4.55 -21.44 5.48
CA ALA A 261 3.82 -22.07 4.39
C ALA A 261 4.02 -23.59 4.41
N LYS A 262 2.98 -24.32 4.00
CA LYS A 262 3.00 -25.76 3.84
C LYS A 262 2.51 -26.14 2.45
N PHE A 263 3.29 -26.95 1.75
CA PHE A 263 2.96 -27.53 0.46
C PHE A 263 2.57 -29.00 0.68
N LEU A 264 1.39 -29.37 0.23
CA LEU A 264 0.84 -30.71 0.40
C LEU A 264 0.44 -31.29 -0.95
N PHE A 265 1.05 -32.41 -1.30
CA PHE A 265 0.64 -33.21 -2.45
C PHE A 265 -0.26 -34.35 -2.01
N ARG A 266 -1.41 -34.51 -2.68
CA ARG A 266 -2.29 -35.66 -2.52
C ARG A 266 -2.11 -36.59 -3.71
N CYS A 267 -1.67 -37.80 -3.41
CA CYS A 267 -1.22 -38.75 -4.41
C CYS A 267 -2.20 -39.91 -4.51
N GLN A 268 -2.34 -40.45 -5.72
CA GLN A 268 -3.16 -41.60 -6.01
C GLN A 268 -2.39 -42.56 -6.92
N ASN A 269 -2.66 -43.85 -6.78
CA ASN A 269 -2.07 -44.85 -7.66
C ASN A 269 -2.85 -44.91 -8.98
N VAL A 270 -2.11 -44.75 -10.08
CA VAL A 270 -2.67 -44.74 -11.44
C VAL A 270 -1.89 -45.71 -12.32
N GLN A 271 -2.59 -46.61 -13.00
CA GLN A 271 -1.99 -47.53 -13.97
C GLN A 271 -1.69 -46.82 -15.29
N CYS A 272 -0.62 -47.24 -15.96
CA CYS A 272 -0.18 -46.67 -17.23
C CYS A 272 -0.12 -47.74 -18.33
N PRO A 273 -0.31 -47.37 -19.62
CA PRO A 273 -0.52 -46.01 -20.13
C PRO A 273 -1.86 -45.42 -19.66
N LEU A 274 -1.92 -44.09 -19.54
CA LEU A 274 -3.10 -43.39 -19.04
C LEU A 274 -4.29 -43.68 -19.95
N SER A 275 -5.25 -44.48 -19.46
CA SER A 275 -6.46 -44.84 -20.22
C SER A 275 -7.42 -43.67 -20.41
N SER A 276 -7.33 -42.66 -19.53
CA SER A 276 -8.08 -41.41 -19.63
C SER A 276 -7.25 -40.24 -19.09
N PRO A 277 -7.50 -38.99 -19.55
CA PRO A 277 -6.82 -37.81 -19.02
C PRO A 277 -7.06 -37.64 -17.52
N LEU A 278 -6.00 -37.36 -16.77
CA LEU A 278 -6.05 -37.11 -15.33
C LEU A 278 -6.46 -35.67 -15.05
N THR A 279 -7.32 -35.45 -14.06
CA THR A 279 -7.65 -34.09 -13.62
C THR A 279 -6.70 -33.68 -12.50
N LEU A 280 -5.87 -32.69 -12.77
CA LEU A 280 -4.97 -32.08 -11.79
C LEU A 280 -5.65 -30.87 -11.16
N THR A 281 -5.54 -30.72 -9.84
CA THR A 281 -6.14 -29.61 -9.10
C THR A 281 -5.15 -28.96 -8.14
N ALA A 282 -4.94 -27.65 -8.28
CA ALA A 282 -4.16 -26.86 -7.33
C ALA A 282 -5.07 -25.95 -6.49
N LYS A 283 -4.68 -25.73 -5.24
CA LYS A 283 -5.40 -24.85 -4.31
C LYS A 283 -4.40 -24.03 -3.50
N ALA A 284 -4.61 -22.72 -3.39
CA ALA A 284 -3.89 -21.88 -2.44
C ALA A 284 -4.87 -21.32 -1.40
N THR A 285 -4.47 -21.39 -0.12
CA THR A 285 -5.27 -20.90 1.00
C THR A 285 -4.45 -20.07 1.96
N PHE A 286 -5.02 -18.95 2.39
CA PHE A 286 -4.48 -18.07 3.42
C PHE A 286 -5.32 -18.18 4.68
N VAL A 287 -4.66 -18.41 5.82
CA VAL A 287 -5.31 -18.47 7.13
C VAL A 287 -4.75 -17.36 8.02
N GLU A 288 -5.62 -16.45 8.46
CA GLU A 288 -5.26 -15.41 9.41
C GLU A 288 -5.26 -15.98 10.84
N THR A 289 -4.13 -15.86 11.54
CA THR A 289 -3.94 -16.36 12.90
C THR A 289 -3.56 -15.24 13.88
N THR A 290 -4.01 -14.01 13.59
CA THR A 290 -3.78 -12.85 14.46
C THR A 290 -4.38 -13.09 15.84
N VAL A 291 -3.55 -13.03 16.89
CA VAL A 291 -3.99 -13.05 18.28
C VAL A 291 -3.86 -11.65 18.84
N TYR A 292 -4.98 -11.09 19.31
CA TYR A 292 -4.96 -9.81 20.00
C TYR A 292 -4.65 -10.03 21.47
N PRO A 293 -3.78 -9.20 22.09
CA PRO A 293 -3.58 -9.25 23.52
C PRO A 293 -4.90 -8.93 24.23
N GLU A 294 -5.08 -9.51 25.41
CA GLU A 294 -6.24 -9.21 26.24
C GLU A 294 -6.27 -7.72 26.55
N ALA A 295 -7.44 -7.08 26.36
CA ALA A 295 -7.60 -5.66 26.66
C ALA A 295 -7.17 -5.44 28.13
N PRO A 296 -6.44 -4.35 28.43
CA PRO A 296 -5.95 -4.14 29.79
C PRO A 296 -7.13 -4.10 30.77
N ARG A 297 -7.29 -5.15 31.58
CA ARG A 297 -8.27 -5.22 32.68
C ARG A 297 -7.69 -4.59 33.96
N GLY A 298 -7.12 -3.39 33.85
CA GLY A 298 -6.46 -2.73 34.98
C GLY A 298 -6.73 -1.24 35.00
N VAL A 299 -6.73 -0.66 36.21
CA VAL A 299 -6.74 0.79 36.41
C VAL A 299 -5.45 1.35 35.80
N PRO A 300 -5.51 2.38 34.94
CA PRO A 300 -4.32 2.92 34.28
C PRO A 300 -3.26 3.38 35.28
N GLN A 301 -2.01 2.95 35.08
CA GLN A 301 -0.87 3.33 35.91
C GLN A 301 -0.08 4.48 35.25
N PRO A 302 0.63 5.33 36.02
CA PRO A 302 1.34 6.50 35.48
C PRO A 302 2.41 6.20 34.40
N HIS A 303 2.91 4.96 34.35
CA HIS A 303 3.94 4.51 33.40
C HIS A 303 3.34 3.80 32.18
N TRP A 304 2.02 3.64 32.10
CA TRP A 304 1.38 3.06 30.92
C TRP A 304 1.45 4.05 29.77
N ARG A 305 2.06 3.60 28.67
CA ARG A 305 2.00 4.34 27.42
C ARG A 305 0.68 3.99 26.75
N PHE A 306 -0.21 4.96 26.65
CA PHE A 306 -1.45 4.79 25.90
C PHE A 306 -1.14 4.54 24.41
N PRO A 307 -1.98 3.76 23.71
CA PRO A 307 -1.93 3.65 22.26
C PRO A 307 -1.91 5.04 21.59
N PHE A 308 -1.25 5.17 20.44
CA PHE A 308 -1.01 6.45 19.77
C PHE A 308 -2.31 7.23 19.42
N GLY A 309 -3.45 6.54 19.35
CA GLY A 309 -4.78 7.07 19.09
C GLY A 309 -5.71 7.13 20.31
N PHE A 310 -5.21 6.89 21.53
CA PHE A 310 -6.03 6.98 22.74
C PHE A 310 -6.63 8.38 22.95
N PHE A 311 -5.88 9.43 22.61
CA PHE A 311 -6.32 10.82 22.75
C PHE A 311 -6.92 11.41 21.46
N THR A 312 -7.03 10.63 20.37
CA THR A 312 -7.60 11.12 19.10
C THR A 312 -9.07 10.75 18.90
N ARG A 313 -9.68 9.97 19.82
CA ARG A 313 -11.14 9.84 19.91
C ARG A 313 -11.73 11.02 20.67
N GLY A 314 -11.84 12.16 19.99
CA GLY A 314 -12.51 13.35 20.50
C GLY A 314 -13.45 14.02 19.50
N ALA A 315 -13.48 13.58 18.24
CA ALA A 315 -14.31 14.20 17.19
C ALA A 315 -15.58 13.41 16.81
N ALA A 316 -15.75 12.19 17.31
CA ALA A 316 -16.87 11.31 16.94
C ALA A 316 -17.80 10.94 18.11
N GLU A 317 -17.63 11.56 19.29
CA GLU A 317 -18.37 11.19 20.51
C GLU A 317 -18.97 12.43 21.21
N LEU A 318 -19.55 13.32 20.40
CA LEU A 318 -20.46 14.38 20.84
C LEU A 318 -21.80 14.23 20.11
N ASP A 319 -22.44 13.07 20.28
CA ASP A 319 -23.88 12.91 20.11
C ASP A 319 -24.36 11.96 21.21
N GLY A 320 -24.58 12.54 22.39
CA GLY A 320 -24.94 11.81 23.59
C GLY A 320 -25.37 12.78 24.68
N HIS A 321 -26.48 13.46 24.43
CA HIS A 321 -27.12 14.37 25.37
C HIS A 321 -27.40 13.69 26.72
N LEU A 322 -27.02 14.37 27.81
CA LEU A 322 -27.63 14.18 29.13
C LEU A 322 -27.67 15.55 29.81
N ASP A 323 -28.71 16.31 29.45
CA ASP A 323 -29.26 17.28 30.38
C ASP A 323 -29.81 16.51 31.59
N THR A 324 -29.31 16.81 32.78
CA THR A 324 -30.12 16.87 34.00
C THR A 324 -29.42 17.73 35.04
N SER A 325 -30.20 18.64 35.59
CA SER A 325 -29.86 19.72 36.52
C SER A 325 -29.01 19.33 37.73
N GLY A 326 -28.06 20.20 38.10
CA GLY A 326 -27.40 20.16 39.40
C GLY A 326 -26.49 21.37 39.64
N SER A 327 -27.09 22.45 40.16
CA SER A 327 -26.40 23.64 40.71
C SER A 327 -25.21 23.28 41.60
N SER A 328 -24.02 23.80 41.32
CA SER A 328 -23.27 24.70 42.22
C SER A 328 -21.86 24.97 41.68
N ALA A 329 -21.50 26.25 41.69
CA ALA A 329 -20.19 26.78 41.34
C ALA A 329 -19.14 26.40 42.38
N GLU A 330 -17.92 26.08 41.95
CA GLU A 330 -16.67 26.45 42.65
C GLU A 330 -15.47 26.20 41.71
N LYS A 331 -14.98 27.26 41.07
CA LYS A 331 -13.87 28.14 41.51
C LYS A 331 -12.50 27.59 41.13
N VAL A 332 -12.08 28.03 39.95
CA VAL A 332 -10.71 28.06 39.45
C VAL A 332 -9.77 28.64 40.51
N THR A 333 -8.72 27.90 40.83
CA THR A 333 -7.41 28.44 41.21
C THR A 333 -6.39 27.33 41.01
N TRP A 334 -5.20 27.69 40.54
CA TRP A 334 -3.87 27.12 40.80
C TRP A 334 -2.97 27.69 39.69
N SER A 335 -2.54 28.95 39.87
CA SER A 335 -1.24 29.31 40.45
C SER A 335 -0.09 29.05 39.47
N LEU A 336 0.24 30.11 38.76
CA LEU A 336 1.52 30.35 38.09
C LEU A 336 2.66 30.22 39.10
N MET A 337 3.66 29.39 38.79
CA MET A 337 5.01 29.56 39.29
C MET A 337 5.94 29.65 38.08
N ALA A 338 6.35 30.89 37.81
CA ALA A 338 7.48 31.23 36.97
C ALA A 338 8.80 30.95 37.69
N PHE A 339 9.90 31.23 36.98
CA PHE A 339 11.32 31.37 37.38
C PHE A 339 12.26 30.25 36.87
N PRO A 340 13.53 30.55 36.55
CA PRO A 340 13.97 31.48 35.49
C PRO A 340 15.17 30.94 34.68
N LEU A 341 15.56 31.69 33.64
CA LEU A 341 16.82 31.58 32.91
C LEU A 341 18.04 31.85 33.82
N LEU A 342 19.11 31.07 33.65
CA LEU A 342 20.48 31.42 34.04
C LEU A 342 21.42 31.21 32.85
N LEU A 343 21.91 32.34 32.34
CA LEU A 343 23.09 32.48 31.50
C LEU A 343 24.33 32.50 32.40
N LEU A 344 25.40 31.81 31.97
CA LEU A 344 26.79 32.23 32.16
C LEU A 344 27.71 31.42 31.24
N SER A 345 28.83 32.04 30.91
CA SER A 345 29.57 31.98 29.65
C SER A 345 30.92 31.27 29.73
N GLU A 346 31.43 30.92 28.54
CA GLU A 346 32.84 30.66 28.12
C GLU A 346 33.65 29.51 28.73
N LEU A 347 34.15 28.61 27.88
CA LEU A 347 35.49 28.73 27.27
C LEU A 347 35.65 27.75 26.10
N GLY A 348 36.48 28.14 25.14
CA GLY A 348 36.45 27.65 23.77
C GLY A 348 37.20 26.36 23.46
N LEU A 349 37.02 25.91 22.22
CA LEU A 349 38.07 25.27 21.44
C LEU A 349 37.83 25.55 19.96
N ARG A 350 38.88 26.10 19.37
CA ARG A 350 39.04 26.49 17.97
C ARG A 350 38.93 25.27 17.05
N ASN A 351 38.34 25.43 15.88
CA ASN A 351 39.00 25.12 14.62
C ASN A 351 38.34 25.87 13.46
N PHE A 352 39.21 26.29 12.55
CA PHE A 352 39.04 27.22 11.44
C PHE A 352 38.59 26.51 10.15
N ASP A 353 38.14 27.36 9.21
CA ASP A 353 38.13 27.23 7.73
C ASP A 353 37.02 26.41 7.05
N ILE A 354 36.42 26.79 5.90
CA ILE A 354 36.47 27.95 4.98
C ILE A 354 35.21 27.84 4.06
N GLU A 355 34.71 28.98 3.56
CA GLU A 355 33.64 29.10 2.54
C GLU A 355 34.10 28.79 1.10
N ILE A 356 33.10 28.82 0.18
CA ILE A 356 33.14 29.07 -1.28
C ILE A 356 33.31 27.79 -2.13
N PHE A 357 32.41 27.37 -3.04
CA PHE A 357 31.38 28.03 -3.87
C PHE A 357 29.97 27.44 -3.70
#